data_AF-A0AAU5G4S9-F1
#
_entry.id   AF-A0AAU5G4S9-F1
#
_cell.length_a   1.000
_cell.length_b   1.000
_cell.length_c   1.000
_cell.angle_alpha   90.00
_cell.angle_beta   90.00
_cell.angle_gamma   90.00
#
_symmetry.space_group_name_H-M   'P 1'
#
loop_
_entity.id
_entity.type
_entity.pdbx_description
1 polymer ?
#
loop_
_entity_poly.entity_id
_entity_poly.type
_entity_poly.pdbx_seq_one_letter_code
_entity_poly.pdbx_strand_id
1 'polypeptide(L)'
;MAEVVELRATNQQLGRAMASRAVIDQARGMVMALAPCSSENAWDLLVGVSQHCNIKLRDVAAALVATTKGRTLPEPIRRELRRALRRFHAADRR
;
A
#
# COMPACT_ATOMS: atom_id res chain seq x y z
N MET A 1 31.62 7.93 20.55
CA MET A 1 30.46 7.07 20.88
C MET A 1 29.13 7.67 20.39
N ALA A 2 28.89 8.97 20.56
CA ALA A 2 27.68 9.65 20.05
C ALA A 2 27.51 9.53 18.51
N GLU A 3 28.59 9.69 17.75
CA GLU A 3 28.59 9.57 16.29
C GLU A 3 28.12 8.18 15.80
N VAL A 4 28.59 7.10 16.44
CA VAL A 4 28.19 5.72 16.11
C VAL A 4 26.71 5.47 16.44
N VAL A 5 26.16 6.13 17.47
CA VAL A 5 24.74 6.03 17.83
C VAL A 5 23.86 6.74 16.79
N GLU A 6 24.24 7.95 16.38
CA GLU A 6 23.54 8.71 15.33
C GLU A 6 23.54 8.00 13.97
N LEU A 7 24.69 7.43 13.58
CA LEU A 7 24.82 6.63 12.36
C LEU A 7 23.93 5.38 12.39
N ARG A 8 23.79 4.74 13.55
CA ARG A 8 22.89 3.58 13.73
C ARG A 8 21.42 3.99 13.69
N ALA A 9 21.05 5.09 14.32
CA ALA A 9 19.68 5.62 14.29
C ALA A 9 19.26 6.00 12.86
N THR A 10 20.14 6.67 12.12
CA THR A 10 19.94 7.03 10.71
C THR A 10 19.79 5.79 9.83
N ASN A 11 20.67 4.79 9.97
CA ASN A 11 20.54 3.53 9.24
C ASN A 11 19.22 2.80 9.53
N GLN A 12 18.77 2.79 10.78
CA GLN A 12 17.47 2.19 11.13
C GLN A 12 16.30 2.95 10.50
N GLN A 13 16.34 4.29 10.48
CA GLN A 13 15.30 5.10 9.88
C GLN A 13 15.25 4.90 8.36
N LEU A 14 16.41 4.87 7.69
CA LEU A 14 16.52 4.54 6.26
C LEU A 14 16.01 3.12 5.98
N GLY A 15 16.42 2.14 6.78
CA GLY A 15 15.95 0.76 6.64
C GLY A 15 14.42 0.63 6.77
N ARG A 16 13.82 1.32 7.74
CA ARG A 16 12.35 1.36 7.90
C ARG A 16 11.66 2.04 6.71
N ALA A 17 12.24 3.11 6.18
CA ALA A 17 11.71 3.81 5.00
C ALA A 17 11.79 2.92 3.74
N MET A 18 12.91 2.24 3.54
CA MET A 18 13.10 1.31 2.42
C MET A 18 12.15 0.11 2.50
N ALA A 19 12.01 -0.50 3.68
CA ALA A 19 11.06 -1.60 3.87
C ALA A 19 9.61 -1.17 3.60
N SER A 20 9.24 0.06 4.01
CA SER A 20 7.93 0.63 3.72
C SER A 20 7.73 0.86 2.21
N ARG A 21 8.77 1.31 1.50
CA ARG A 21 8.68 1.53 0.05
C ARG A 21 8.53 0.21 -0.71
N ALA A 22 9.31 -0.81 -0.36
CA ALA A 22 9.23 -2.13 -0.98
C ALA A 22 7.85 -2.78 -0.83
N VAL A 23 7.23 -2.73 0.35
CA VAL A 23 5.89 -3.31 0.56
C VAL A 23 4.80 -2.53 -0.19
N ILE A 24 4.95 -1.21 -0.31
CA ILE A 24 4.02 -0.36 -1.06
C ILE A 24 4.12 -0.64 -2.56
N ASP A 25 5.33 -0.82 -3.10
CA ASP A 25 5.53 -1.15 -4.52
C ASP A 25 4.97 -2.56 -4.85
N GLN A 26 5.11 -3.53 -3.95
CA GLN A 26 4.46 -4.84 -4.09
C GLN A 26 2.93 -4.72 -4.12
N ALA A 27 2.36 -4.00 -3.16
CA ALA A 27 0.92 -3.77 -3.11
C ALA A 27 0.42 -3.06 -4.37
N ARG A 28 1.19 -2.10 -4.90
CA ARG A 28 0.88 -1.40 -6.16
C ARG A 28 0.83 -2.37 -7.33
N GLY A 29 1.82 -3.25 -7.48
CA GLY A 29 1.82 -4.30 -8.50
C GLY A 29 0.63 -5.25 -8.37
N MET A 30 0.24 -5.62 -7.15
CA MET A 30 -0.97 -6.42 -6.92
C MET A 30 -2.23 -5.70 -7.38
N VAL A 31 -2.36 -4.39 -7.12
CA VAL A 31 -3.51 -3.60 -7.60
C VAL A 31 -3.54 -3.55 -9.13
N MET A 32 -2.39 -3.32 -9.78
CA MET A 32 -2.28 -3.36 -11.25
C MET A 32 -2.72 -4.71 -11.83
N ALA A 33 -2.47 -5.83 -11.12
CA ALA A 33 -2.92 -7.15 -11.54
C ALA A 33 -4.42 -7.38 -11.30
N LEU A 34 -4.98 -6.82 -10.22
CA LEU A 34 -6.40 -6.97 -9.86
C LEU A 34 -7.32 -6.06 -10.68
N ALA A 35 -6.83 -4.88 -11.06
CA ALA A 35 -7.47 -3.95 -11.98
C ALA A 35 -6.40 -3.50 -12.96
N PRO A 36 -6.39 -4.05 -14.20
CA PRO A 36 -5.42 -3.67 -15.22
C PRO A 36 -5.39 -2.15 -15.44
N CYS A 37 -4.42 -1.49 -14.82
CA CYS A 37 -4.28 -0.03 -14.82
C CYS A 37 -2.81 0.38 -14.78
N SER A 38 -2.55 1.67 -15.04
CA SER A 38 -1.22 2.24 -14.89
C SER A 38 -0.74 2.17 -13.44
N SER A 39 0.58 2.27 -13.25
CA SER A 39 1.20 2.36 -11.91
C SER A 39 0.71 3.58 -11.13
N GLU A 40 0.43 4.70 -11.82
CA GLU A 40 -0.12 5.93 -11.23
C GLU A 40 -1.55 5.72 -10.71
N ASN A 41 -2.43 5.12 -11.52
CA ASN A 41 -3.79 4.80 -11.09
C ASN A 41 -3.80 3.81 -9.91
N ALA A 42 -2.91 2.82 -9.92
CA ALA A 42 -2.76 1.88 -8.81
C ALA A 42 -2.29 2.58 -7.52
N TRP A 43 -1.39 3.55 -7.64
CA TRP A 43 -0.95 4.38 -6.51
C TRP A 43 -2.11 5.19 -5.95
N ASP A 44 -2.86 5.89 -6.80
CA ASP A 44 -3.99 6.72 -6.38
C ASP A 44 -5.10 5.89 -5.73
N LEU A 45 -5.34 4.68 -6.23
CA LEU A 45 -6.25 3.72 -5.61
C LEU A 45 -5.81 3.36 -4.18
N LEU A 46 -4.52 3.03 -3.97
CA LEU A 46 -4.00 2.70 -2.64
C LEU A 46 -4.04 3.90 -1.68
N VAL A 47 -3.68 5.09 -2.16
CA VAL A 47 -3.77 6.35 -1.40
C VAL A 47 -5.23 6.62 -1.01
N GLY A 48 -6.16 6.47 -1.96
CA GLY A 48 -7.58 6.59 -1.72
C GLY A 48 -8.05 5.64 -0.61
N VAL A 49 -7.73 4.34 -0.71
CA VAL A 49 -8.11 3.36 0.34
C VAL A 49 -7.52 3.75 1.70
N SER A 50 -6.25 4.15 1.75
CA SER A 50 -5.58 4.61 2.97
C SER A 50 -6.30 5.78 3.63
N GLN A 51 -6.63 6.82 2.86
CA GLN A 51 -7.33 8.00 3.35
C GLN A 51 -8.75 7.67 3.83
N HIS A 52 -9.53 6.93 3.05
CA HIS A 52 -10.91 6.59 3.41
C HIS A 52 -11.00 5.65 4.62
N CYS A 53 -9.97 4.82 4.86
CA CYS A 53 -9.90 3.97 6.05
C CYS A 53 -9.28 4.69 7.26
N ASN A 54 -8.63 5.84 7.07
CA ASN A 54 -7.73 6.46 8.04
C ASN A 54 -6.66 5.48 8.58
N ILE A 55 -6.06 4.69 7.68
CA ILE A 55 -4.99 3.73 7.97
C ILE A 55 -3.76 4.12 7.17
N LYS A 56 -2.57 4.07 7.76
CA LYS A 56 -1.33 4.44 7.07
C LYS A 56 -1.15 3.57 5.81
N LEU A 57 -0.73 4.20 4.71
CA LEU A 57 -0.54 3.53 3.41
C LEU A 57 0.31 2.26 3.51
N ARG A 58 1.41 2.30 4.28
CA ARG A 58 2.28 1.13 4.50
C ARG A 58 1.55 -0.04 5.16
N ASP A 59 0.58 0.23 6.03
CA ASP A 59 -0.18 -0.80 6.76
C ASP A 59 -1.29 -1.37 5.84
N VAL A 60 -1.90 -0.53 4.99
CA VAL A 60 -2.79 -0.98 3.90
C VAL A 60 -2.03 -1.89 2.93
N ALA A 61 -0.85 -1.46 2.49
CA ALA A 61 0.01 -2.22 1.60
C ALA A 61 0.43 -3.55 2.22
N ALA A 62 0.89 -3.54 3.48
CA ALA A 62 1.26 -4.76 4.20
C ALA A 62 0.08 -5.73 4.34
N ALA A 63 -1.13 -5.22 4.64
CA ALA A 63 -2.33 -6.03 4.73
C ALA A 63 -2.70 -6.66 3.38
N LEU A 64 -2.54 -5.92 2.27
CA LEU A 64 -2.77 -6.45 0.93
C LEU A 64 -1.74 -7.52 0.58
N VAL A 65 -0.44 -7.25 0.76
CA VAL A 65 0.64 -8.22 0.50
C VAL A 65 0.48 -9.48 1.35
N ALA A 66 0.03 -9.36 2.60
CA ALA A 66 -0.20 -10.51 3.48
C ALA A 66 -1.26 -11.50 2.95
N THR A 67 -2.17 -11.06 2.07
CA THR A 67 -3.17 -11.95 1.43
C THR A 67 -2.53 -13.01 0.53
N THR A 68 -1.34 -12.74 -0.03
CA THR A 68 -0.56 -13.74 -0.79
C THR A 68 -0.11 -14.92 0.07
N LYS A 69 -0.12 -14.75 1.40
CA LYS A 69 0.20 -15.78 2.40
C LYS A 69 -1.06 -16.34 3.07
N GLY A 70 -2.23 -16.19 2.44
CA GLY A 70 -3.51 -16.68 2.96
C GLY A 70 -4.11 -15.86 4.11
N ARG A 71 -3.56 -14.69 4.45
CA ARG A 71 -4.17 -13.81 5.47
C ARG A 71 -5.42 -13.14 4.91
N THR A 72 -6.43 -13.00 5.74
CA THR A 72 -7.64 -12.24 5.38
C THR A 72 -7.36 -10.74 5.46
N LEU A 73 -7.78 -10.00 4.43
CA LEU A 73 -7.70 -8.54 4.44
C LEU A 73 -8.65 -7.97 5.52
N PRO A 74 -8.20 -7.06 6.39
CA PRO A 74 -9.05 -6.43 7.40
C PRO A 74 -10.29 -5.78 6.78
N GLU A 75 -11.44 -5.89 7.45
CA GLU A 75 -12.72 -5.49 6.84
C GLU A 75 -12.79 -4.04 6.37
N PRO A 76 -12.28 -3.02 7.11
CA PRO A 76 -12.28 -1.65 6.63
C PRO A 76 -11.56 -1.51 5.29
N ILE A 77 -10.36 -2.10 5.18
CA ILE A 77 -9.52 -2.06 3.98
C ILE A 77 -10.19 -2.82 2.84
N ARG A 78 -10.73 -4.01 3.13
CA ARG A 78 -11.41 -4.86 2.14
C ARG A 78 -12.65 -4.19 1.56
N ARG A 79 -13.43 -3.49 2.39
CA ARG A 79 -14.62 -2.76 1.95
C ARG A 79 -14.24 -1.57 1.07
N GLU A 80 -13.25 -0.78 1.49
CA GLU A 80 -12.84 0.41 0.73
C GLU A 80 -12.10 0.05 -0.56
N LEU A 81 -11.26 -0.99 -0.56
CA LEU A 81 -10.62 -1.50 -1.79
C LEU A 81 -11.68 -1.91 -2.83
N ARG A 82 -12.70 -2.67 -2.41
CA ARG A 82 -13.81 -3.04 -3.30
C ARG A 82 -14.58 -1.82 -3.83
N ARG A 83 -14.77 -0.77 -3.01
CA ARG A 83 -15.40 0.49 -3.45
C ARG A 83 -14.52 1.26 -4.43
N ALA A 84 -13.22 1.34 -4.16
CA ALA A 84 -12.25 2.03 -5.02
C ALA A 84 -12.17 1.37 -6.41
N LEU A 85 -12.04 0.04 -6.47
CA LEU A 85 -12.00 -0.71 -7.73
C LEU A 85 -13.29 -0.55 -8.54
N ARG A 86 -14.47 -0.57 -7.90
CA ARG A 86 -15.74 -0.31 -8.60
C ARG A 86 -15.82 1.08 -9.18
N ARG A 87 -15.38 2.11 -8.44
CA ARG A 87 -15.33 3.49 -8.92
C ARG A 87 -14.40 3.62 -10.12
N PHE A 88 -13.22 2.99 -10.06
CA PHE A 88 -12.25 2.97 -11.16
C PHE A 88 -12.84 2.37 -12.43
N HIS A 89 -13.40 1.15 -12.37
CA HIS A 89 -14.02 0.51 -13.54
C HIS A 89 -15.27 1.24 -14.07
N ALA A 90 -15.92 2.07 -13.27
CA ALA A 90 -17.03 2.91 -13.73
C ALA A 90 -16.53 4.16 -14.47
N ALA A 91 -15.38 4.71 -14.07
CA ALA A 91 -14.75 5.85 -14.72
C ALA A 91 -14.03 5.45 -16.02
N ASP A 92 -13.37 4.29 -16.03
CA ASP A 92 -12.59 3.79 -17.19
C ASP A 92 -13.45 3.38 -18.40
N ARG A 93 -14.75 3.11 -18.18
CA ARG A 93 -15.71 2.77 -19.25
C ARG A 93 -16.34 3.99 -19.94
N ARG A 94 -15.92 5.21 -19.62
CA ARG A 94 -16.43 6.46 -20.20
C ARG A 94 -15.41 7.05 -21.14
#